data_AF-A0AAD2WW89-F1
#
_entry.id   AF-A0AAD2WW89-F1
#
_cell.length_a   1.000
_cell.length_b   1.000
_cell.length_c   1.000
_cell.angle_alpha   90.00
_cell.angle_beta   90.00
_cell.angle_gamma   90.00
#
_symmetry.space_group_name_H-M   'P 1'
#
loop_
_entity.id
_entity.type
_entity.pdbx_description
1 polymer ?
#
loop_
_entity_poly.entity_id
_entity_poly.type
_entity_poly.pdbx_seq_one_letter_code
_entity_poly.pdbx_strand_id
1 'polypeptide(L)'
;MRETETHDHQALIQKLLVSIHYLTLFRDEIILVEKTPSLLGKHFSIAIVQNELGEILSKIEALSKQKKLIRSIYWYDESSFKVMNKALAIVEEWIKGLDNLLEFCQSQTVFQAILGDERAHVFGILIDVYTSLNIINTSLKEENSRPVSLSDLALGLKDED
;
A
#
# COMPACT_ATOMS: atom_id res chain seq x y z
N MET A 1 -29.72 -5.13 -4.58
CA MET A 1 -29.15 -3.77 -4.61
C MET A 1 -28.39 -3.44 -3.32
N ARG A 2 -28.96 -3.56 -2.11
CA ARG A 2 -28.18 -3.41 -0.85
C ARG A 2 -27.00 -4.39 -0.71
N GLU A 3 -27.20 -5.66 -1.07
CA GLU A 3 -26.16 -6.70 -0.91
C GLU A 3 -24.89 -6.43 -1.76
N THR A 4 -25.04 -5.85 -2.94
CA THR A 4 -23.92 -5.48 -3.82
C THR A 4 -23.12 -4.29 -3.28
N GLU A 5 -23.79 -3.26 -2.73
CA GLU A 5 -23.13 -2.06 -2.19
C GLU A 5 -22.35 -2.37 -0.89
N THR A 6 -22.93 -3.19 0.00
CA THR A 6 -22.24 -3.60 1.24
C THR A 6 -21.03 -4.50 0.96
N HIS A 7 -21.10 -5.31 -0.11
CA HIS A 7 -19.99 -6.15 -0.55
C HIS A 7 -18.81 -5.30 -1.06
N ASP A 8 -19.08 -4.20 -1.76
CA ASP A 8 -18.04 -3.31 -2.29
C ASP A 8 -17.31 -2.54 -1.18
N HIS A 9 -18.02 -2.05 -0.15
CA HIS A 9 -17.40 -1.44 1.04
C HIS A 9 -16.48 -2.41 1.77
N GLN A 10 -16.97 -3.62 2.05
CA GLN A 10 -16.16 -4.64 2.72
C GLN A 10 -14.94 -5.04 1.88
N ALA A 11 -15.08 -5.14 0.56
CA ALA A 11 -13.97 -5.42 -0.35
C ALA A 11 -12.91 -4.31 -0.31
N LEU A 12 -13.31 -3.03 -0.34
CA LEU A 12 -12.38 -1.90 -0.22
C LEU A 12 -11.62 -1.95 1.11
N ILE A 13 -12.32 -2.17 2.22
CA ILE A 13 -11.70 -2.30 3.54
C ILE A 13 -10.69 -3.45 3.58
N GLN A 14 -11.06 -4.62 3.06
CA GLN A 14 -10.16 -5.78 2.98
C GLN A 14 -8.90 -5.44 2.16
N LYS A 15 -9.06 -4.82 0.99
CA LYS A 15 -7.93 -4.41 0.15
C LYS A 15 -7.01 -3.42 0.87
N LEU A 16 -7.56 -2.45 1.61
CA LEU A 16 -6.78 -1.51 2.41
C LEU A 16 -5.97 -2.23 3.50
N LEU A 17 -6.60 -3.15 4.24
CA LEU A 17 -5.92 -3.91 5.29
C LEU A 17 -4.82 -4.83 4.73
N VAL A 18 -5.08 -5.48 3.59
CA VAL A 18 -4.10 -6.31 2.89
C VAL A 18 -2.93 -5.46 2.38
N SER A 19 -3.19 -4.26 1.85
CA SER A 19 -2.10 -3.36 1.42
C SER A 19 -1.21 -2.91 2.59
N ILE A 20 -1.81 -2.64 3.76
CA ILE A 20 -1.04 -2.35 4.99
C ILE A 20 -0.20 -3.55 5.42
N HIS A 21 -0.74 -4.77 5.27
CA HIS A 21 -0.02 -5.99 5.57
C HIS A 21 1.19 -6.17 4.65
N TYR A 22 1.01 -6.08 3.33
CA TYR A 22 2.13 -6.19 2.38
C TYR A 22 3.16 -5.07 2.55
N LEU A 23 2.76 -3.84 2.85
CA LEU A 23 3.72 -2.77 3.17
C LEU A 23 4.56 -3.11 4.42
N THR A 24 3.96 -3.77 5.40
CA THR A 24 4.67 -4.17 6.63
C THR A 24 5.68 -5.29 6.32
N LEU A 25 5.28 -6.33 5.58
CA LEU A 25 6.20 -7.37 5.13
C LEU A 25 7.32 -6.80 4.26
N PHE A 26 6.99 -5.89 3.35
CA PHE A 26 7.96 -5.26 2.45
C PHE A 26 9.04 -4.53 3.25
N ARG A 27 8.62 -3.76 4.27
CA ARG A 27 9.54 -3.08 5.19
C ARG A 27 10.50 -4.05 5.87
N ASP A 28 9.98 -5.16 6.39
CA ASP A 28 10.78 -6.12 7.15
C ASP A 28 11.80 -6.83 6.25
N GLU A 29 11.43 -7.15 5.01
CA GLU A 29 12.35 -7.69 4.00
C GLU A 29 13.42 -6.67 3.58
N ILE A 30 13.08 -5.39 3.41
CA ILE A 30 14.07 -4.34 3.13
C ILE A 30 15.07 -4.21 4.28
N ILE A 31 14.61 -4.24 5.53
CA ILE A 31 15.49 -4.21 6.72
C ILE A 31 16.44 -5.40 6.71
N LEU A 32 15.97 -6.59 6.34
CA LEU A 32 16.80 -7.79 6.28
C LEU A 32 17.95 -7.62 5.28
N VAL A 33 17.66 -7.09 4.09
CA VAL A 33 18.67 -6.86 3.05
C VAL A 33 19.62 -5.72 3.43
N GLU A 34 19.09 -4.60 3.96
CA GLU A 34 19.87 -3.46 4.44
C GLU A 34 20.89 -3.85 5.52
N LYS A 35 20.48 -4.73 6.44
CA LYS A 35 21.35 -5.28 7.50
C LYS A 35 22.29 -6.37 7.03
N THR A 36 22.04 -6.93 5.84
CA THR A 36 22.85 -8.00 5.25
C THR A 36 23.34 -7.65 3.84
N PRO A 37 24.12 -6.56 3.64
CA PRO A 37 24.53 -6.13 2.29
C PRO A 37 25.35 -7.17 1.52
N SER A 38 25.98 -8.12 2.23
CA SER A 38 26.72 -9.23 1.61
C SER A 38 25.87 -10.10 0.68
N LEU A 39 24.53 -10.09 0.82
CA LEU A 39 23.62 -10.80 -0.10
C LEU A 39 23.74 -10.30 -1.54
N LEU A 40 24.06 -9.02 -1.73
CA LEU A 40 24.26 -8.36 -3.04
C LEU A 40 25.67 -8.60 -3.62
N GLY A 41 26.50 -9.38 -2.94
CA GLY A 41 27.87 -9.67 -3.39
C GLY A 41 28.76 -8.42 -3.38
N LYS A 42 29.75 -8.37 -4.30
CA LYS A 42 30.69 -7.24 -4.42
C LYS A 42 30.21 -6.15 -5.39
N HIS A 43 28.97 -6.24 -5.87
CA HIS A 43 28.44 -5.32 -6.88
C HIS A 43 28.16 -3.92 -6.34
N PHE A 44 27.81 -3.83 -5.05
CA PHE A 44 27.54 -2.58 -4.37
C PHE A 44 28.40 -2.44 -3.12
N SER A 45 28.78 -1.21 -2.80
CA SER A 45 29.40 -0.93 -1.50
C SER A 45 28.33 -0.97 -0.40
N ILE A 46 28.73 -1.36 0.82
CA ILE A 46 27.84 -1.38 1.98
C ILE A 46 27.14 -0.04 2.18
N ALA A 47 27.88 1.07 2.00
CA ALA A 47 27.35 2.42 2.16
C ALA A 47 26.24 2.74 1.15
N ILE A 48 26.37 2.32 -0.11
CA ILE A 48 25.34 2.54 -1.14
C ILE A 48 24.08 1.72 -0.80
N VAL A 49 24.24 0.45 -0.42
CA VAL A 49 23.12 -0.41 -0.03
C VAL A 49 22.35 0.19 1.16
N GLN A 50 23.07 0.59 2.21
CA GLN A 50 22.44 1.19 3.39
C GLN A 50 21.78 2.53 3.09
N ASN A 51 22.37 3.34 2.22
CA ASN A 51 21.77 4.62 1.83
C ASN A 51 20.48 4.42 1.03
N GLU A 52 20.53 3.69 -0.09
CA GLU A 52 19.36 3.52 -0.96
C GLU A 52 18.22 2.78 -0.24
N LEU A 53 18.52 1.67 0.45
CA LEU A 53 17.50 0.93 1.20
C LEU A 53 16.99 1.71 2.42
N GLY A 54 17.85 2.51 3.07
CA GLY A 54 17.46 3.42 4.14
C GLY A 54 16.49 4.53 3.67
N GLU A 55 16.68 5.05 2.45
CA GLU A 55 15.76 6.00 1.84
C GLU A 55 14.40 5.36 1.53
N ILE A 56 14.37 4.10 1.06
CA ILE A 56 13.14 3.32 0.90
C ILE A 56 12.42 3.18 2.24
N LEU A 57 13.13 2.79 3.31
CA LEU A 57 12.56 2.67 4.65
C LEU A 57 11.98 4.00 5.16
N SER A 58 12.66 5.11 4.87
CA SER A 58 12.18 6.45 5.22
C SER A 58 10.87 6.80 4.51
N LYS A 59 10.72 6.42 3.23
CA LYS A 59 9.46 6.60 2.50
C LYS A 59 8.34 5.71 3.04
N ILE A 60 8.65 4.47 3.43
CA ILE A 60 7.67 3.60 4.10
C ILE A 60 7.20 4.24 5.41
N GLU A 61 8.12 4.79 6.21
CA GLU A 61 7.78 5.44 7.48
C GLU A 61 6.91 6.70 7.28
N ALA A 62 7.09 7.42 6.18
CA ALA A 62 6.24 8.56 5.82
C ALA A 62 4.76 8.17 5.63
N LEU A 63 4.46 6.90 5.34
CA LEU A 63 3.10 6.36 5.22
C LEU A 63 2.46 6.01 6.57
N SER A 64 3.20 6.12 7.69
CA SER A 64 2.72 5.73 9.02
C SER A 64 1.48 6.50 9.47
N LYS A 65 1.38 7.79 9.14
CA LYS A 65 0.20 8.62 9.44
C LYS A 65 -1.05 8.09 8.72
N GLN A 66 -0.94 7.78 7.44
CA GLN A 66 -2.07 7.33 6.63
C GLN A 66 -2.49 5.91 7.04
N LYS A 67 -1.52 5.04 7.36
CA LYS A 67 -1.77 3.73 7.98
C LYS A 67 -2.57 3.85 9.29
N LYS A 68 -2.26 4.84 10.14
CA LYS A 68 -3.01 5.09 11.38
C LYS A 68 -4.44 5.57 11.08
N LEU A 69 -4.63 6.44 10.10
CA LEU A 69 -5.96 6.90 9.70
C LEU A 69 -6.84 5.75 9.21
N ILE A 70 -6.33 4.91 8.29
CA ILE A 70 -7.05 3.72 7.81
C ILE A 70 -7.43 2.81 8.99
N ARG A 71 -6.48 2.53 9.88
CA ARG A 71 -6.71 1.71 11.08
C ARG A 71 -7.74 2.32 12.04
N SER A 72 -7.94 3.63 12.02
CA SER A 72 -8.92 4.28 12.88
C SER A 72 -10.34 4.26 12.33
N ILE A 73 -10.52 4.01 11.02
CA ILE A 73 -11.84 4.12 10.35
C ILE A 73 -12.33 2.83 9.70
N TYR A 74 -11.50 1.78 9.60
CA TYR A 74 -11.87 0.55 8.86
C TYR A 74 -13.08 -0.20 9.44
N TRP A 75 -13.42 0.05 10.70
CA TRP A 75 -14.52 -0.58 11.42
C TRP A 75 -15.83 0.22 11.34
N TYR A 76 -15.81 1.40 10.70
CA TYR A 76 -17.01 2.19 10.46
C TYR A 76 -17.94 1.51 9.47
N ASP A 77 -19.24 1.77 9.66
CA ASP A 77 -20.22 1.52 8.62
C ASP A 77 -19.88 2.33 7.36
N GLU A 78 -20.43 1.92 6.23
CA GLU A 78 -20.11 2.49 4.93
C GLU A 78 -20.33 4.00 4.85
N SER A 79 -21.42 4.51 5.45
CA SER A 79 -21.76 5.94 5.36
C SER A 79 -20.76 6.80 6.13
N SER A 80 -20.46 6.40 7.37
CA SER A 80 -19.45 7.04 8.22
C SER A 80 -18.05 6.95 7.60
N PHE A 81 -17.71 5.81 7.00
CA PHE A 81 -16.45 5.64 6.28
C PHE A 81 -16.36 6.58 5.08
N LYS A 82 -17.38 6.64 4.22
CA LYS A 82 -17.40 7.51 3.02
C LYS A 82 -17.22 8.97 3.40
N VAL A 83 -17.92 9.45 4.43
CA VAL A 83 -17.79 10.83 4.94
C VAL A 83 -16.36 11.10 5.41
N MET A 84 -15.81 10.24 6.25
CA MET A 84 -14.48 10.42 6.82
C MET A 84 -13.38 10.32 5.75
N ASN A 85 -13.49 9.34 4.85
CA ASN A 85 -12.59 9.16 3.73
C ASN A 85 -12.58 10.40 2.82
N LYS A 86 -13.75 10.94 2.47
CA LYS A 86 -13.86 12.15 1.63
C LYS A 86 -13.29 13.39 2.32
N ALA A 87 -13.55 13.56 3.62
CA ALA A 87 -13.07 14.72 4.36
C ALA A 87 -11.54 14.74 4.54
N LEU A 88 -10.93 13.56 4.68
CA LEU A 88 -9.51 13.40 5.00
C LEU A 88 -8.66 12.84 3.85
N ALA A 89 -9.26 12.60 2.68
CA ALA A 89 -8.64 11.99 1.50
C ALA A 89 -7.85 10.70 1.82
N ILE A 90 -8.39 9.83 2.68
CA ILE A 90 -7.62 8.74 3.30
C ILE A 90 -7.15 7.70 2.28
N VAL A 91 -8.08 7.18 1.48
CA VAL A 91 -7.79 6.15 0.47
C VAL A 91 -6.95 6.73 -0.67
N GLU A 92 -7.26 7.95 -1.11
CA GLU A 92 -6.54 8.63 -2.18
C GLU A 92 -5.06 8.88 -1.81
N GLU A 93 -4.81 9.47 -0.63
CA GLU A 93 -3.44 9.73 -0.16
C GLU A 93 -2.67 8.45 0.16
N TRP A 94 -3.36 7.38 0.55
CA TRP A 94 -2.73 6.07 0.70
C TRP A 94 -2.25 5.49 -0.63
N ILE A 95 -3.12 5.48 -1.65
CA ILE A 95 -2.79 5.01 -3.01
C ILE A 95 -1.62 5.83 -3.57
N LYS A 96 -1.70 7.16 -3.50
CA LYS A 96 -0.63 8.06 -3.96
C LYS A 96 0.68 7.82 -3.21
N GLY A 97 0.59 7.56 -1.92
CA GLY A 97 1.74 7.21 -1.09
C GLY A 97 2.42 5.91 -1.54
N LEU A 98 1.62 4.88 -1.84
CA LEU A 98 2.12 3.61 -2.38
C LEU A 98 2.71 3.78 -3.79
N ASP A 99 2.10 4.59 -4.65
CA ASP A 99 2.63 4.90 -5.99
C ASP A 99 4.02 5.52 -5.91
N ASN A 100 4.16 6.57 -5.10
CA ASN A 100 5.42 7.24 -4.89
C ASN A 100 6.50 6.32 -4.31
N LEU A 101 6.11 5.36 -3.46
CA LEU A 101 7.02 4.36 -2.91
C LEU A 101 7.47 3.37 -4.00
N LEU A 102 6.53 2.79 -4.75
CA LEU A 102 6.81 1.80 -5.78
C LEU A 102 7.66 2.40 -6.92
N GLU A 103 7.33 3.60 -7.36
CA GLU A 103 8.13 4.34 -8.36
C GLU A 103 9.54 4.63 -7.84
N PHE A 104 9.66 5.06 -6.58
CA PHE A 104 10.96 5.31 -5.98
C PHE A 104 11.80 4.04 -5.86
N CYS A 105 11.22 2.92 -5.44
CA CYS A 105 11.92 1.64 -5.43
C CYS A 105 12.49 1.32 -6.82
N GLN A 106 11.72 1.57 -7.89
CA GLN A 106 12.21 1.34 -9.25
C GLN A 106 13.31 2.31 -9.70
N SER A 107 13.44 3.48 -9.09
CA SER A 107 14.51 4.42 -9.43
C SER A 107 15.86 4.11 -8.74
N GLN A 108 15.86 3.25 -7.71
CA GLN A 108 17.06 2.86 -6.96
C GLN A 108 17.84 1.74 -7.66
N THR A 109 19.15 1.92 -7.79
CA THR A 109 20.02 0.98 -8.53
C THR A 109 20.19 -0.35 -7.81
N VAL A 110 20.32 -0.31 -6.48
CA VAL A 110 20.40 -1.49 -5.60
C VAL A 110 19.10 -2.28 -5.69
N PHE A 111 17.95 -1.59 -5.65
CA PHE A 111 16.66 -2.26 -5.69
C PHE A 111 16.38 -2.88 -7.07
N GLN A 112 16.78 -2.22 -8.16
CA GLN A 112 16.73 -2.82 -9.50
C GLN A 112 17.62 -4.08 -9.61
N ALA A 113 18.80 -4.09 -8.99
CA ALA A 113 19.63 -5.28 -8.94
C ALA A 113 18.99 -6.42 -8.15
N ILE A 114 18.26 -6.12 -7.06
CA ILE A 114 17.45 -7.11 -6.33
C ILE A 114 16.37 -7.70 -7.23
N LEU A 115 15.61 -6.86 -7.96
CA LEU A 115 14.53 -7.30 -8.84
C LEU A 115 15.04 -8.17 -10.01
N GLY A 116 16.25 -7.90 -10.50
CA GLY A 116 16.89 -8.65 -11.58
C GLY A 116 17.68 -9.88 -11.11
N ASP A 117 17.68 -10.21 -9.83
CA ASP A 117 18.49 -11.30 -9.30
C ASP A 117 17.79 -12.66 -9.49
N GLU A 118 18.46 -13.57 -10.20
CA GLU A 118 17.93 -14.91 -10.48
C GLU A 118 17.92 -15.83 -9.24
N ARG A 119 18.57 -15.43 -8.14
CA ARG A 119 18.65 -16.22 -6.90
C ARG A 119 17.37 -16.08 -6.09
N ALA A 120 16.35 -16.84 -6.48
CA ALA A 120 15.05 -16.87 -5.79
C ALA A 120 15.14 -17.15 -4.28
N HIS A 121 16.12 -17.95 -3.83
CA HIS A 121 16.32 -18.25 -2.41
C HIS A 121 16.87 -17.06 -1.59
N VAL A 122 17.39 -16.01 -2.24
CA VAL A 122 17.97 -14.83 -1.58
C VAL A 122 16.97 -13.70 -1.51
N PHE A 123 16.33 -13.37 -2.64
CA PHE A 123 15.46 -12.20 -2.76
C PHE A 123 14.01 -12.52 -3.15
N GLY A 124 13.67 -13.81 -3.35
CA GLY A 124 12.34 -14.20 -3.84
C GLY A 124 11.20 -13.67 -2.96
N ILE A 125 11.33 -13.73 -1.63
CA ILE A 125 10.31 -13.21 -0.72
C ILE A 125 10.14 -11.69 -0.89
N LEU A 126 11.24 -10.93 -0.94
CA LEU A 126 11.20 -9.48 -1.15
C LEU A 126 10.54 -9.12 -2.50
N ILE A 127 10.88 -9.84 -3.57
CA ILE A 127 10.32 -9.65 -4.91
C ILE A 127 8.82 -9.98 -4.93
N ASP A 128 8.41 -11.09 -4.30
CA ASP A 128 7.02 -11.53 -4.24
C ASP A 128 6.17 -10.55 -3.44
N VAL A 129 6.69 -10.07 -2.30
CA VAL A 129 6.00 -9.08 -1.46
C VAL A 129 5.90 -7.74 -2.17
N TYR A 130 6.96 -7.28 -2.85
CA TYR A 130 6.93 -6.06 -3.66
C TYR A 130 5.89 -6.17 -4.80
N THR A 131 5.87 -7.31 -5.50
CA THR A 131 4.90 -7.59 -6.56
C THR A 131 3.48 -7.60 -6.02
N SER A 132 3.27 -8.24 -4.87
CA SER A 132 1.98 -8.29 -4.19
C SER A 132 1.49 -6.90 -3.75
N LEU A 133 2.41 -6.05 -3.28
CA LEU A 133 2.13 -4.67 -2.94
C LEU A 133 1.71 -3.85 -4.18
N ASN A 134 2.35 -4.07 -5.32
CA ASN A 134 1.99 -3.43 -6.58
C ASN A 134 0.60 -3.89 -7.09
N ILE A 135 0.33 -5.19 -7.03
CA ILE A 135 -0.96 -5.78 -7.42
C ILE A 135 -2.10 -5.22 -6.55
N ILE A 136 -1.95 -5.23 -5.22
CA ILE A 136 -3.01 -4.73 -4.34
C ILE A 136 -3.23 -3.22 -4.52
N ASN A 137 -2.17 -2.45 -4.76
CA ASN A 137 -2.29 -1.02 -5.01
C ASN A 137 -3.04 -0.75 -6.33
N THR A 138 -2.77 -1.51 -7.39
CA THR A 138 -3.55 -1.46 -8.64
C THR A 138 -5.02 -1.81 -8.39
N SER A 139 -5.28 -2.87 -7.63
CA SER A 139 -6.65 -3.28 -7.27
C SER A 139 -7.40 -2.25 -6.41
N LEU A 140 -6.69 -1.48 -5.58
CA LEU A 140 -7.23 -0.36 -4.82
C LEU A 140 -7.62 0.81 -5.72
N LYS A 141 -6.80 1.14 -6.73
CA LYS A 141 -7.12 2.17 -7.72
C LYS A 141 -8.38 1.84 -8.48
N GLU A 142 -8.49 0.60 -8.97
CA GLU A 142 -9.67 0.12 -9.67
C GLU A 142 -10.95 0.24 -8.83
N GLU A 143 -10.87 -0.09 -7.53
CA GLU A 143 -12.00 0.04 -6.61
C GLU A 143 -12.35 1.51 -6.34
N ASN A 144 -11.34 2.36 -6.11
CA ASN A 144 -11.52 3.77 -5.80
C ASN A 144 -12.00 4.61 -7.02
N SER A 145 -11.72 4.17 -8.24
CA SER A 145 -12.19 4.81 -9.47
C SER A 145 -13.62 4.44 -9.88
N ARG A 146 -14.27 3.49 -9.19
CA ARG A 146 -15.67 3.14 -9.48
C ARG A 146 -16.56 4.34 -9.13
N PRO A 147 -17.44 4.79 -10.05
CA PRO A 147 -18.30 5.94 -9.79
C PRO A 147 -19.25 5.63 -8.64
N VAL A 148 -19.31 6.53 -7.65
CA VAL A 148 -20.33 6.50 -6.60
C VAL A 148 -21.69 6.62 -7.26
N SER A 149 -22.56 5.63 -7.09
CA SER A 149 -23.91 5.68 -7.64
C SER A 149 -24.71 6.77 -6.92
N LEU A 150 -25.54 7.52 -7.66
CA LEU A 150 -26.43 8.55 -7.08
C LEU A 150 -27.41 7.96 -6.05
N SER A 151 -27.64 6.63 -6.06
CA SER A 151 -28.38 5.91 -5.01
C SER A 151 -27.70 6.00 -3.64
N ASP A 152 -26.36 6.01 -3.59
CA ASP A 152 -25.57 6.02 -2.35
C ASP A 152 -25.70 7.34 -1.58
N LEU A 153 -25.95 8.43 -2.30
CA LEU A 153 -26.14 9.77 -1.73
C LEU A 153 -27.60 10.03 -1.34
N ALA A 154 -28.55 9.36 -1.98
CA ALA A 154 -29.99 9.53 -1.73
C ALA A 154 -30.47 8.81 -0.46
N LEU A 155 -29.72 7.82 0.04
CA LEU A 155 -30.04 7.08 1.28
C LEU A 155 -29.69 7.84 2.56
N GLY A 156 -28.96 8.96 2.48
CA GLY A 156 -28.71 9.86 3.62
C GLY A 156 -29.75 10.98 3.79
N LEU A 157 -30.78 11.02 2.94
CA LEU A 157 -31.80 12.09 2.92
C LEU A 157 -33.24 11.56 2.94
N LYS A 158 -33.45 10.27 3.20
CA LYS A 158 -34.78 9.70 3.39
C LYS A 158 -34.89 9.10 4.78
N ASP A 159 -35.03 9.98 5.76
CA ASP A 159 -35.85 9.80 6.95
C ASP A 159 -36.16 11.20 7.48
N GLU A 160 -37.28 11.77 7.02
CA GLU A 160 -38.19 12.61 7.80
C GLU A 160 -39.47 12.86 6.96
N ASP A 161 -40.58 12.36 7.51
CA ASP A 161 -42.00 12.39 7.14
C ASP A 161 -42.54 11.49 6.00
#